data_AF-A0A1Y2JM55-F1
#
_entry.id   AF-A0A1Y2JM55-F1
#
_cell.length_a   1.000
_cell.length_b   1.000
_cell.length_c   1.000
_cell.angle_alpha   90.00
_cell.angle_beta   90.00
_cell.angle_gamma   90.00
#
_symmetry.space_group_name_H-M   'P 1'
#
loop_
_entity.id
_entity.type
_entity.pdbx_description
1 polymer ?
#
loop_
_entity_poly.entity_id
_entity_poly.type
_entity_poly.pdbx_seq_one_letter_code
_entity_poly.pdbx_strand_id
1 'polypeptide(L)'
;MIDFDALVLKPAGDIFQIKVSVTPLVTQPGQPAYEANGVYNKRDLDVEMQDGIIFSDHEVSLGIRPWDFVIPPDQGDLITIIDIRHPAFGQQYWVGDSDEDGQGGATLLLRSKEPLS
;
A
#
# COMPACT_ATOMS: atom_id res chain seq x y z
N MET A 1 -4.43 -3.73 28.50
CA MET A 1 -4.69 -3.68 27.06
C MET A 1 -3.89 -4.80 26.41
N ILE A 2 -4.50 -5.60 25.54
CA ILE A 2 -3.78 -6.65 24.82
C ILE A 2 -2.92 -6.01 23.72
N ASP A 3 -1.72 -6.52 23.51
CA ASP A 3 -0.83 -6.07 22.42
C ASP A 3 -1.27 -6.71 21.10
N PHE A 4 -2.24 -6.07 20.44
CA PHE A 4 -2.85 -6.58 19.20
C PHE A 4 -1.84 -6.62 18.04
N ASP A 5 -0.96 -5.63 17.99
CA ASP A 5 0.09 -5.51 16.98
C ASP A 5 1.05 -6.71 17.01
N ALA A 6 1.58 -7.03 18.20
CA ALA A 6 2.50 -8.15 18.36
C ALA A 6 1.81 -9.52 18.25
N LEU A 7 0.57 -9.65 18.74
CA LEU A 7 -0.10 -10.96 18.88
C LEU A 7 -0.97 -11.35 17.68
N VAL A 8 -1.37 -10.40 16.84
CA VAL A 8 -2.31 -10.64 15.72
C VAL A 8 -1.76 -10.14 14.40
N LEU A 9 -1.37 -8.85 14.33
CA LEU A 9 -0.95 -8.25 13.06
C LEU A 9 0.35 -8.87 12.55
N LYS A 10 1.37 -8.97 13.41
CA LYS A 10 2.66 -9.52 12.98
C LYS A 10 2.55 -10.98 12.48
N PRO A 11 1.95 -11.94 13.21
CA PRO A 11 1.86 -13.32 12.72
C PRO A 11 1.03 -13.46 11.44
N ALA A 12 -0.02 -12.66 11.27
CA ALA A 12 -0.79 -12.63 10.03
C ALA A 12 0.05 -12.08 8.86
N GLY A 13 0.83 -11.02 9.12
CA GLY A 13 1.74 -10.42 8.15
C GLY A 13 2.77 -11.42 7.63
N ASP A 14 3.38 -12.20 8.53
CA ASP A 14 4.38 -13.22 8.18
C ASP A 14 3.86 -14.28 7.19
N ILE A 15 2.53 -14.45 7.05
CA ILE A 15 1.89 -15.44 6.15
C ILE A 15 1.43 -14.80 4.83
N PHE A 16 0.85 -13.60 4.88
CA PHE A 16 0.11 -13.02 3.75
C PHE A 16 0.79 -11.84 3.07
N GLN A 17 1.85 -11.28 3.67
CA GLN A 17 2.54 -10.16 3.05
C GLN A 17 3.32 -10.60 1.81
N ILE A 18 3.38 -9.68 0.86
CA ILE A 18 4.25 -9.74 -0.30
C ILE A 18 5.38 -8.73 -0.13
N LYS A 19 6.48 -8.97 -0.84
CA LYS A 19 7.61 -8.06 -0.86
C LYS A 19 7.37 -6.85 -1.77
N VAL A 20 7.67 -5.66 -1.25
CA VAL A 20 7.60 -4.39 -1.96
C VAL A 20 8.91 -3.60 -1.82
N SER A 21 9.15 -2.69 -2.75
CA SER A 21 10.18 -1.65 -2.63
C SER A 21 9.50 -0.29 -2.50
N VAL A 22 9.87 0.46 -1.46
CA VAL A 22 9.38 1.81 -1.22
C VAL A 22 10.44 2.79 -1.69
N THR A 23 10.06 3.73 -2.56
CA THR A 23 10.89 4.89 -2.91
C THR A 23 10.29 6.13 -2.22
N PRO A 24 10.92 6.64 -1.16
CA PRO A 24 10.36 7.69 -0.32
C PRO A 24 10.60 9.07 -0.96
N LEU A 25 9.83 9.40 -2.00
CA LEU A 25 9.98 10.65 -2.75
C LEU A 25 9.55 11.88 -1.95
N VAL A 26 8.58 11.72 -1.04
CA VAL A 26 8.02 12.79 -0.21
C VAL A 26 8.39 12.60 1.25
N THR A 27 8.24 11.40 1.80
CA THR A 27 8.50 11.15 3.23
C THR A 27 9.98 11.21 3.59
N GLN A 28 10.87 10.88 2.65
CA GLN A 28 12.32 10.92 2.86
C GLN A 28 13.11 11.27 1.58
N PRO A 29 12.96 12.50 1.04
CA PRO A 29 13.49 12.85 -0.27
C PRO A 29 15.01 12.65 -0.38
N GLY A 30 15.45 12.05 -1.48
CA GLY A 30 16.87 11.79 -1.77
C GLY A 30 17.45 10.54 -1.09
N GLN A 31 16.67 9.82 -0.30
CA GLN A 31 17.08 8.53 0.24
C GLN A 31 16.83 7.39 -0.76
N PRO A 32 17.65 6.33 -0.72
CA PRO A 32 17.47 5.19 -1.59
C PRO A 32 16.16 4.46 -1.28
N ALA A 33 15.64 3.75 -2.28
CA ALA A 33 14.53 2.86 -2.06
C ALA A 33 14.92 1.72 -1.09
N TYR A 34 13.98 1.27 -0.27
CA TYR A 34 14.17 0.17 0.67
C TYR A 34 13.12 -0.92 0.48
N GLU A 35 13.47 -2.15 0.86
CA GLU A 35 12.52 -3.26 0.84
C GLU A 35 11.66 -3.25 2.10
N ALA A 36 10.38 -3.58 1.93
CA ALA A 36 9.43 -3.79 3.00
C ALA A 36 8.43 -4.89 2.60
N ASN A 37 7.50 -5.19 3.50
CA ASN A 37 6.45 -6.18 3.28
C ASN A 37 5.08 -5.54 3.52
N GLY A 38 4.08 -5.95 2.73
CA GLY A 38 2.71 -5.48 2.88
C GLY A 38 1.71 -6.44 2.28
N VAL A 39 0.45 -6.35 2.72
CA VAL A 39 -0.65 -7.19 2.23
C VAL A 39 -1.31 -6.48 1.05
N TYR A 40 -1.09 -7.01 -0.15
CA TYR A 40 -1.67 -6.46 -1.37
C TYR A 40 -3.14 -6.83 -1.50
N ASN A 41 -3.98 -5.84 -1.80
CA ASN A 41 -5.38 -6.06 -2.11
C ASN A 41 -5.76 -5.30 -3.38
N LYS A 42 -6.66 -5.88 -4.17
CA LYS A 42 -7.22 -5.29 -5.37
C LYS A 42 -8.71 -5.62 -5.40
N ARG A 43 -9.55 -4.60 -5.47
CA ARG A 43 -11.01 -4.75 -5.63
C ARG A 43 -11.51 -4.02 -6.86
N ASP A 44 -12.51 -4.60 -7.50
CA ASP A 44 -13.21 -3.97 -8.62
C ASP A 44 -14.16 -2.90 -8.06
N LEU A 45 -14.15 -1.72 -8.68
CA LEU A 45 -14.98 -0.59 -8.32
C LEU A 45 -15.83 -0.22 -9.54
N ASP A 46 -17.12 -0.47 -9.47
CA ASP A 46 -18.07 0.03 -10.47
C ASP A 46 -18.56 1.42 -10.05
N VAL A 47 -18.19 2.43 -10.84
CA VAL A 47 -18.63 3.81 -10.63
C VAL A 47 -19.76 4.09 -11.61
N GLU A 48 -20.99 4.20 -11.09
CA GLU A 48 -22.13 4.64 -11.88
C GLU A 48 -22.07 6.16 -12.06
N MET A 49 -21.87 6.60 -13.30
CA MET A 49 -21.93 8.02 -13.63
C MET A 49 -23.39 8.49 -13.68
N GLN A 50 -23.58 9.80 -13.52
CA GLN A 50 -24.90 10.44 -13.51
C GLN A 50 -25.72 10.21 -14.80
N ASP A 51 -25.04 9.80 -15.88
CA ASP A 51 -25.61 9.54 -17.20
C ASP A 51 -25.99 8.05 -17.41
N GLY A 52 -25.86 7.20 -16.37
CA GLY A 52 -26.12 5.76 -16.42
C GLY A 52 -25.00 4.92 -17.04
N ILE A 53 -23.84 5.53 -17.34
CA ILE A 53 -22.64 4.83 -17.80
C ILE A 53 -21.91 4.26 -16.57
N ILE A 54 -21.65 2.95 -16.57
CA ILE A 54 -20.81 2.29 -15.55
C ILE A 54 -19.35 2.36 -16.01
N PHE A 55 -18.50 2.97 -15.19
CA PHE A 55 -17.06 2.95 -15.33
C PHE A 55 -16.48 1.94 -14.34
N SER A 56 -15.95 0.82 -14.84
CA SER A 56 -15.23 -0.14 -14.00
C SER A 56 -13.78 0.32 -13.84
N ASP A 57 -13.40 0.64 -12.61
CA ASP A 57 -12.03 0.91 -12.19
C ASP A 57 -11.55 -0.19 -11.22
N HIS A 58 -10.27 -0.18 -10.88
CA HIS A 58 -9.73 -1.02 -9.83
C HIS A 58 -9.14 -0.17 -8.72
N GLU A 59 -9.58 -0.41 -7.49
CA GLU A 59 -8.92 0.14 -6.31
C GLU A 59 -7.85 -0.85 -5.85
N VAL A 60 -6.62 -0.38 -5.77
CA VAL A 60 -5.48 -1.14 -5.26
C VAL A 60 -5.11 -0.55 -3.90
N SER A 61 -4.86 -1.40 -2.92
CA SER A 61 -4.41 -0.98 -1.60
C SER A 61 -3.30 -1.88 -1.07
N LEU A 62 -2.48 -1.35 -0.18
CA LEU A 62 -1.48 -2.10 0.55
C LEU A 62 -1.70 -1.94 2.05
N GLY A 63 -2.07 -3.03 2.71
CA GLY A 63 -2.09 -3.10 4.18
C GLY A 63 -0.67 -3.19 4.70
N ILE A 64 -0.28 -2.29 5.59
CA ILE A 64 1.05 -2.24 6.18
C ILE A 64 0.97 -2.28 7.70
N ARG A 65 2.06 -2.71 8.31
CA ARG A 65 2.35 -2.46 9.72
C ARG A 65 3.42 -1.38 9.75
N PRO A 66 3.12 -0.11 10.12
CA PRO A 66 4.06 1.00 10.06
C PRO A 66 5.41 0.72 10.74
N TRP A 67 5.40 -0.08 11.81
CA TRP A 67 6.61 -0.50 12.55
C TRP A 67 7.58 -1.39 11.78
N ASP A 68 7.15 -2.01 10.68
CA ASP A 68 8.01 -2.82 9.81
C ASP A 68 8.71 -1.98 8.73
N PHE A 69 8.49 -0.67 8.72
CA PHE A 69 9.04 0.25 7.73
C PHE A 69 10.09 1.17 8.37
N VAL A 70 11.11 1.55 7.59
CA VAL A 70 12.13 2.54 8.02
C VAL A 70 11.45 3.86 8.35
N ILE A 71 10.61 4.34 7.43
CA ILE A 71 9.62 5.39 7.60
C ILE A 71 8.33 4.87 6.93
N PRO A 72 7.16 4.98 7.55
CA PRO A 72 5.91 4.62 6.89
C PRO A 72 5.71 5.46 5.62
N PRO A 73 5.37 4.85 4.46
CA PRO A 73 5.14 5.60 3.22
C PRO A 73 3.88 6.47 3.35
N ASP A 74 3.89 7.61 2.69
CA ASP A 74 2.74 8.54 2.68
C ASP A 74 2.49 9.10 1.27
N GLN A 75 1.42 9.90 1.11
CA GLN A 75 0.97 10.43 -0.17
C GLN A 75 2.13 11.03 -0.98
N GLY A 76 2.28 10.54 -2.21
CA GLY A 76 3.34 10.95 -3.15
C GLY A 76 4.60 10.08 -3.12
N ASP A 77 4.72 9.12 -2.20
CA ASP A 77 5.75 8.09 -2.30
C ASP A 77 5.39 7.04 -3.37
N LEU A 78 6.41 6.30 -3.83
CA LEU A 78 6.25 5.27 -4.86
C LEU A 78 6.48 3.87 -4.28
N ILE A 79 5.55 2.96 -4.53
CA ILE A 79 5.59 1.55 -4.18
C ILE A 79 5.81 0.72 -5.44
N THR A 80 6.80 -0.16 -5.44
CA THR A 80 7.02 -1.17 -6.48
C THR A 80 6.81 -2.56 -5.92
N ILE A 81 6.02 -3.40 -6.60
CA ILE A 81 5.86 -4.80 -6.19
C ILE A 81 7.07 -5.60 -6.68
N ILE A 82 7.86 -6.15 -5.76
CA ILE A 82 9.11 -6.88 -6.07
C ILE A 82 9.04 -8.37 -5.70
N ASP A 83 7.88 -8.85 -5.26
CA ASP A 83 7.65 -10.28 -5.08
C ASP A 83 7.47 -10.99 -6.43
N ILE A 84 8.49 -11.74 -6.85
CA ILE A 84 8.54 -12.45 -8.14
C ILE A 84 7.41 -13.46 -8.34
N ARG A 85 6.75 -13.91 -7.28
CA ARG A 85 5.65 -14.88 -7.35
C ARG A 85 4.29 -14.20 -7.44
N HIS A 86 4.21 -12.91 -7.18
CA HIS A 86 2.97 -12.17 -7.19
C HIS A 86 2.59 -11.74 -8.62
N PRO A 87 1.31 -11.83 -9.03
CA PRO A 87 0.89 -11.43 -10.39
C PRO A 87 1.17 -9.97 -10.75
N ALA A 88 1.24 -9.09 -9.75
CA ALA A 88 1.57 -7.68 -9.92
C ALA A 88 3.08 -7.38 -9.89
N PHE A 89 3.96 -8.38 -10.00
CA PHE A 89 5.41 -8.17 -9.99
C PHE A 89 5.87 -7.13 -11.03
N GLY A 90 6.74 -6.22 -10.62
CA GLY A 90 7.28 -5.14 -11.45
C GLY A 90 6.35 -3.94 -11.62
N GLN A 91 5.13 -4.00 -11.06
CA GLN A 91 4.15 -2.92 -11.17
C GLN A 91 4.44 -1.82 -10.14
N GLN A 92 4.29 -0.57 -10.56
CA GLN A 92 4.54 0.62 -9.78
C GLN A 92 3.24 1.34 -9.45
N TYR A 93 3.15 1.83 -8.22
CA TYR A 93 1.99 2.54 -7.71
C TYR A 93 2.44 3.74 -6.88
N TRP A 94 1.74 4.84 -7.03
CA TRP A 94 1.88 6.00 -6.16
C TRP A 94 0.97 5.85 -4.95
N VAL A 95 1.46 6.21 -3.77
CA VAL A 95 0.62 6.35 -2.60
C VAL A 95 -0.27 7.58 -2.81
N GLY A 96 -1.57 7.35 -2.91
CA GLY A 96 -2.56 8.40 -3.06
C GLY A 96 -3.15 8.87 -1.73
N ASP A 97 -3.14 8.01 -0.71
CA ASP A 97 -3.61 8.29 0.64
C ASP A 97 -3.05 7.25 1.63
N SER A 98 -2.98 7.59 2.90
CA SER A 98 -2.60 6.70 4.00
C SER A 98 -3.60 6.83 5.17
N ASP A 99 -4.15 5.71 5.63
CA ASP A 99 -5.13 5.67 6.72
C ASP A 99 -4.70 4.70 7.82
N GLU A 100 -4.50 5.22 9.03
CA GLU A 100 -4.14 4.43 10.21
C GLU A 100 -5.39 3.79 10.83
N ASP A 101 -5.33 2.49 11.12
CA ASP A 101 -6.48 1.76 11.67
C ASP A 101 -6.67 1.93 13.19
N GLY A 102 -5.77 2.65 13.85
CA GLY A 102 -5.76 2.85 15.31
C GLY A 102 -5.38 1.60 16.12
N GLN A 103 -5.00 0.50 15.46
CA GLN A 103 -4.62 -0.79 16.06
C GLN A 103 -3.20 -1.23 15.69
N GLY A 104 -2.41 -0.36 15.07
CA GLY A 104 -1.02 -0.61 14.70
C GLY A 104 -0.83 -1.02 13.25
N GLY A 105 -1.91 -1.06 12.46
CA GLY A 105 -1.87 -1.17 11.00
C GLY A 105 -2.17 0.16 10.32
N ALA A 106 -1.88 0.20 9.03
CA ALA A 106 -2.34 1.27 8.15
C ALA A 106 -2.68 0.70 6.77
N THR A 107 -3.56 1.38 6.05
CA THR A 107 -3.90 1.07 4.66
C THR A 107 -3.38 2.19 3.76
N LEU A 108 -2.56 1.83 2.78
CA LEU A 108 -2.16 2.73 1.71
C LEU A 108 -3.10 2.56 0.53
N LEU A 109 -3.74 3.64 0.07
CA LEU A 109 -4.45 3.65 -1.20
C LEU A 109 -3.47 3.90 -2.34
N LEU A 110 -3.45 3.02 -3.33
CA LEU A 110 -2.47 3.00 -4.40
C LEU A 110 -3.07 3.44 -5.73
N ARG A 111 -2.36 4.28 -6.48
CA ARG A 111 -2.77 4.80 -7.79
C ARG A 111 -1.73 4.51 -8.86
N SER A 112 -2.18 4.24 -10.08
CA SER A 112 -1.31 3.99 -11.24
C SER A 112 -0.66 5.26 -11.81
N LYS A 113 -1.11 6.44 -11.39
CA LYS A 113 -0.60 7.74 -11.81
C LYS A 113 -0.14 8.54 -10.62
N GLU A 114 0.86 9.38 -10.86
CA GLU A 114 1.37 10.34 -9.89
C GLU A 114 0.24 11.27 -9.43
N PRO A 115 0.05 11.46 -8.10
CA PRO A 115 -0.89 12.44 -7.59
C PRO A 115 -0.46 13.85 -8.03
N LEU A 116 -1.43 14.67 -8.44
CA LEU A 116 -1.18 16.06 -8.84
C LEU A 116 -0.75 16.87 -7.62
N SER A 117 0.34 17.64 -7.78
CA SER A 117 0.89 18.54 -6.77
C SER A 117 0.10 19.84 -6.60
#